data_AF-A0A0S8FSB3-F1
#
_entry.id   AF-A0A0S8FSB3-F1
#
_cell.length_a   1.000
_cell.length_b   1.000
_cell.length_c   1.000
_cell.angle_alpha   90.00
_cell.angle_beta   90.00
_cell.angle_gamma   90.00
#
_symmetry.space_group_name_H-M   'P 1'
#
loop_
_entity.id
_entity.type
_entity.pdbx_description
1 polymer ?
#
loop_
_entity_poly.entity_id
_entity_poly.type
_entity_poly.pdbx_seq_one_letter_code
_entity_poly.pdbx_strand_id
1 'polypeptide(L)'
;MIHALIILILSANAGVVIVDNVWFYGNDHKMRILTTGDMVEIVEHINETVRVEYDSATGELNRNVLIDLNEEIAEDEQFVFARGYFDEGEYVKSARLLDIFTKYFDDSKYLSEALYYLGQSYEALALKGQSDSLPGFSFNDKIEQAYYNGDVYKILVNAFPDSPFASKAEYRLINIFRLGHLPWLDSVELIQQELTMWDEFCSKYQNTDEYPLGLSEKGHLNRVLFEITNETNYKEEAIVIFTEITTKYPNTVHAAYSNVHLFEIERGEKIYKY
;
A
#
# COMPACT_ATOMS: atom_id res chain seq x y z
N MET A 1 -1.19 64.16 -21.01
CA MET A 1 -0.07 63.23 -20.73
C MET A 1 -0.28 62.74 -19.30
N ILE A 2 -1.15 61.76 -19.04
CA ILE A 2 -1.02 60.31 -19.29
C ILE A 2 0.36 59.80 -18.91
N HIS A 3 0.37 58.91 -17.91
CA HIS A 3 1.22 57.73 -17.64
C HIS A 3 1.28 57.57 -16.11
N ALA A 4 0.94 56.47 -15.45
CA ALA A 4 0.16 55.27 -15.74
C ALA A 4 -0.09 54.65 -14.37
N LEU A 5 -1.30 54.17 -14.14
CA LEU A 5 -1.62 53.26 -13.04
C LEU A 5 -0.93 51.92 -13.32
N ILE A 6 -0.12 51.42 -12.40
CA ILE A 6 0.12 49.97 -12.30
C ILE A 6 -0.14 49.59 -10.85
N ILE A 7 -1.37 49.12 -10.64
CA ILE A 7 -1.70 48.17 -9.58
C ILE A 7 -0.94 46.89 -9.94
N LEU A 8 0.04 46.52 -9.12
CA LEU A 8 0.56 45.15 -9.10
C LEU A 8 0.01 44.50 -7.83
N ILE A 9 -1.17 43.92 -7.99
CA ILE A 9 -1.58 42.75 -7.23
C ILE A 9 -0.57 41.68 -7.63
N LEU A 10 0.39 41.38 -6.75
CA LEU A 10 1.06 40.09 -6.77
C LEU A 10 0.41 39.29 -5.64
N SER A 11 -0.62 38.54 -6.02
CA SER A 11 -0.95 37.29 -5.37
C SER A 11 0.30 36.42 -5.40
N ALA A 12 1.07 36.45 -4.32
CA ALA A 12 2.17 35.52 -4.13
C ALA A 12 1.57 34.20 -3.68
N ASN A 13 1.15 33.39 -4.65
CA ASN A 13 0.86 31.98 -4.41
C ASN A 13 2.20 31.30 -4.10
N ALA A 14 2.33 30.74 -2.90
CA ALA A 14 3.55 30.10 -2.42
C ALA A 14 3.25 28.63 -2.10
N GLY A 15 4.02 27.71 -2.71
CA GLY A 15 4.03 26.28 -2.43
C GLY A 15 5.30 25.84 -1.68
N VAL A 16 5.39 24.55 -1.31
CA VAL A 16 6.48 24.00 -0.45
C VAL A 16 7.10 22.67 -0.93
N VAL A 17 8.29 22.40 -0.36
CA VAL A 17 9.34 21.49 -0.77
C VAL A 17 9.63 20.38 0.25
N ILE A 18 9.97 19.20 -0.28
CA ILE A 18 10.46 17.99 0.39
C ILE A 18 11.97 17.83 0.10
N VAL A 19 12.81 17.30 1.02
CA VAL A 19 14.22 16.99 0.72
C VAL A 19 14.69 15.61 1.18
N ASP A 20 14.91 14.74 0.19
CA ASP A 20 16.19 14.07 -0.12
C ASP A 20 16.42 14.24 -1.66
N ASN A 21 17.16 15.29 -2.07
CA ASN A 21 17.41 15.82 -3.45
C ASN A 21 16.44 16.89 -4.05
N VAL A 22 16.08 17.87 -3.21
CA VAL A 22 15.73 19.30 -3.48
C VAL A 22 15.07 19.69 -4.82
N TRP A 23 13.84 20.23 -4.80
CA TRP A 23 13.36 21.26 -5.76
C TRP A 23 12.35 22.25 -5.14
N PHE A 24 12.62 23.57 -5.31
CA PHE A 24 11.90 24.75 -4.75
C PHE A 24 11.08 25.52 -5.76
N TYR A 25 10.07 26.31 -5.30
CA TYR A 25 9.85 27.71 -5.77
C TYR A 25 9.20 28.64 -4.72
N GLY A 26 9.97 29.67 -4.33
CA GLY A 26 9.54 30.93 -3.70
C GLY A 26 10.64 31.98 -3.95
N ASN A 27 10.29 33.20 -4.35
CA ASN A 27 11.25 34.20 -4.86
C ASN A 27 12.21 34.79 -3.81
N ASP A 28 12.10 34.43 -2.53
CA ASP A 28 12.74 35.11 -1.41
C ASP A 28 13.58 34.20 -0.49
N HIS A 29 13.81 32.92 -0.86
CA HIS A 29 14.65 31.97 -0.11
C HIS A 29 14.24 31.75 1.36
N LYS A 30 12.97 32.02 1.65
CA LYS A 30 12.41 32.13 2.99
C LYS A 30 11.16 31.27 3.09
N MET A 31 11.10 30.38 4.07
CA MET A 31 9.98 29.46 4.27
C MET A 31 9.50 29.48 5.71
N ARG A 32 8.21 29.23 5.94
CA ARG A 32 7.60 29.31 7.29
C ARG A 32 7.21 27.94 7.81
N ILE A 33 7.61 27.60 9.04
CA ILE A 33 7.20 26.35 9.70
C ILE A 33 5.80 26.53 10.30
N LEU A 34 4.82 25.75 9.85
CA LEU A 34 3.41 25.93 10.23
C LEU A 34 3.11 25.68 11.71
N THR A 35 3.80 24.75 12.35
CA THR A 35 3.58 24.39 13.76
C THR A 35 4.14 25.41 14.74
N THR A 36 5.13 26.20 14.33
CA THR A 36 5.87 27.09 15.23
C THR A 36 5.85 28.55 14.78
N GLY A 37 5.57 28.82 13.50
CA GLY A 37 5.53 30.15 12.89
C GLY A 37 6.90 30.68 12.43
N ASP A 38 7.96 29.90 12.65
CA ASP A 38 9.35 30.32 12.46
C ASP A 38 9.72 30.40 10.98
N MET A 39 10.70 31.26 10.68
CA MET A 39 11.26 31.41 9.34
C MET A 39 12.55 30.59 9.20
N VAL A 40 12.63 29.82 8.12
CA VAL A 40 13.81 29.08 7.68
C VAL A 40 14.35 29.74 6.43
N GLU A 41 15.60 30.21 6.49
CA GLU A 41 16.32 30.78 5.35
C GLU A 41 17.48 29.86 4.97
N ILE A 42 17.70 29.63 3.67
CA ILE A 42 18.85 28.83 3.22
C ILE A 42 20.05 29.76 3.09
N VAL A 43 21.10 29.47 3.87
CA VAL A 43 22.29 30.33 3.93
C VAL A 43 23.49 29.75 3.17
N GLU A 44 23.58 28.43 3.01
CA GLU A 44 24.72 27.81 2.34
C GLU A 44 24.43 26.40 1.82
N HIS A 45 25.09 26.01 0.73
CA HIS A 45 25.08 24.65 0.17
C HIS A 45 26.43 23.98 0.41
N ILE A 46 26.44 22.80 1.05
CA ILE A 46 27.68 22.05 1.34
C ILE A 46 27.51 20.60 0.89
N ASN A 47 28.05 20.25 -0.29
CA ASN A 47 27.92 18.91 -0.89
C ASN A 47 26.44 18.46 -1.00
N GLU A 48 26.06 17.40 -0.28
CA GLU A 48 24.71 16.83 -0.23
C GLU A 48 23.84 17.42 0.89
N THR A 49 24.30 18.48 1.57
CA THR A 49 23.56 19.12 2.66
C THR A 49 23.30 20.60 2.40
N VAL A 50 22.22 21.10 3.02
CA VAL A 50 21.82 22.50 2.98
C VAL A 50 21.91 23.05 4.40
N ARG A 51 22.66 24.12 4.58
CA ARG A 51 22.69 24.88 5.85
C ARG A 51 21.55 25.87 5.82
N VAL A 52 20.70 25.79 6.84
CA VAL A 52 19.62 26.74 7.05
C VAL A 52 19.88 27.59 8.27
N GLU A 53 19.40 28.82 8.24
CA GLU A 53 19.32 29.71 9.38
C GLU A 53 17.88 29.73 9.90
N TYR A 54 17.75 29.50 11.20
CA TYR A 54 16.49 29.45 11.93
C TYR A 54 16.57 30.50 13.04
N ASP A 55 15.80 31.58 12.93
CA ASP A 55 15.64 32.62 13.94
C ASP A 55 16.94 32.99 14.71
N SER A 56 18.01 33.29 13.96
CA SER A 56 19.35 33.70 14.46
C SER A 56 20.25 32.58 15.02
N ALA A 57 19.92 31.31 14.80
CA ALA A 57 20.77 30.16 15.06
C ALA A 57 21.05 29.39 13.77
N THR A 58 22.33 29.25 13.40
CA THR A 58 22.77 28.30 12.38
C THR A 58 22.71 26.89 12.95
N GLY A 59 21.88 26.02 12.36
CA GLY A 59 21.76 24.60 12.71
C GLY A 59 21.69 23.72 11.48
N GLU A 60 22.04 22.44 11.64
CA GLU A 60 21.86 21.42 10.60
C GLU A 60 20.46 20.80 10.75
N LEU A 61 19.64 20.83 9.69
CA LEU A 61 18.36 20.11 9.69
C LEU A 61 18.61 18.61 9.49
N ASN A 62 18.15 17.79 10.43
CA ASN A 62 18.13 16.33 10.28
C ASN A 62 17.04 15.88 9.30
N ARG A 63 17.29 14.75 8.63
CA ARG A 63 16.61 14.07 7.49
C ARG A 63 15.07 13.96 7.42
N ASN A 64 14.29 14.59 8.29
CA ASN A 64 12.83 14.38 8.38
C ASN A 64 12.09 15.72 8.25
N VAL A 65 11.87 16.18 7.01
CA VAL A 65 11.22 17.46 6.69
C VAL A 65 9.69 17.33 6.63
N LEU A 66 9.02 18.42 7.04
CA LEU A 66 7.58 18.64 7.22
C LEU A 66 7.01 19.43 6.04
N ILE A 67 5.77 19.13 5.62
CA ILE A 67 5.12 19.66 4.40
C ILE A 67 4.19 20.83 4.75
N ASP A 68 4.18 21.88 3.93
CA ASP A 68 3.22 23.00 3.98
C ASP A 68 2.11 22.77 2.95
N LEU A 69 0.88 23.01 3.38
CA LEU A 69 -0.35 22.50 2.77
C LEU A 69 -1.23 23.67 2.34
N ASN A 70 -0.73 24.54 1.45
CA ASN A 70 -1.53 25.64 0.95
C ASN A 70 -1.52 25.78 -0.58
N GLU A 71 -2.75 25.86 -1.09
CA GLU A 71 -3.21 25.92 -2.48
C GLU A 71 -2.98 24.66 -3.33
N GLU A 72 -4.10 24.15 -3.90
CA GLU A 72 -4.40 23.19 -5.00
C GLU A 72 -3.27 22.28 -5.58
N ILE A 73 -2.05 22.78 -5.62
CA ILE A 73 -0.78 22.13 -5.95
C ILE A 73 -0.27 21.25 -4.80
N ALA A 74 -0.51 21.60 -3.53
CA ALA A 74 0.06 20.84 -2.41
C ALA A 74 -0.46 19.38 -2.33
N GLU A 75 -1.71 19.13 -2.73
CA GLU A 75 -2.30 17.79 -2.73
C GLU A 75 -1.71 16.92 -3.87
N ASP A 76 -1.85 17.38 -5.12
CA ASP A 76 -1.43 16.62 -6.30
C ASP A 76 0.09 16.32 -6.25
N GLU A 77 0.92 17.32 -5.95
CA GLU A 77 2.36 17.15 -5.86
C GLU A 77 2.79 16.27 -4.70
N GLN A 78 2.21 16.43 -3.50
CA GLN A 78 2.58 15.56 -2.37
C GLN A 78 2.27 14.10 -2.68
N PHE A 79 1.10 13.83 -3.27
CA PHE A 79 0.74 12.48 -3.69
C PHE A 79 1.74 11.94 -4.73
N VAL A 80 2.06 12.71 -5.76
CA VAL A 80 3.03 12.32 -6.80
C VAL A 80 4.42 12.04 -6.22
N PHE A 81 4.92 12.89 -5.31
CA PHE A 81 6.22 12.65 -4.65
C PHE A 81 6.20 11.40 -3.80
N ALA A 82 5.15 11.20 -3.01
CA ALA A 82 5.02 10.03 -2.15
C ALA A 82 4.97 8.74 -2.98
N ARG A 83 4.22 8.76 -4.09
CA ARG A 83 4.15 7.68 -5.08
C ARG A 83 5.50 7.44 -5.76
N GLY A 84 6.23 8.50 -6.11
CA GLY A 84 7.56 8.42 -6.70
C GLY A 84 8.56 7.70 -5.78
N TYR A 85 8.59 8.04 -4.49
CA TYR A 85 9.42 7.31 -3.52
C TYR A 85 9.03 5.83 -3.39
N PHE A 86 7.74 5.51 -3.51
CA PHE A 86 7.32 4.11 -3.54
C PHE A 86 7.92 3.38 -4.75
N ASP A 87 7.82 3.97 -5.95
CA ASP A 87 8.33 3.39 -7.19
C ASP A 87 9.86 3.23 -7.17
N GLU A 88 10.57 4.10 -6.46
CA GLU A 88 12.01 4.01 -6.22
C GLU A 88 12.41 3.01 -5.12
N GLY A 89 11.43 2.40 -4.42
CA GLY A 89 11.67 1.47 -3.32
C GLY A 89 12.06 2.11 -1.99
N GLU A 90 11.92 3.44 -1.89
CA GLU A 90 12.18 4.29 -0.72
C GLU A 90 10.95 4.29 0.23
N TYR A 91 10.57 3.10 0.67
CA TYR A 91 9.31 2.85 1.37
C TYR A 91 9.14 3.63 2.68
N VAL A 92 10.22 3.95 3.41
CA VAL A 92 10.14 4.80 4.61
C VAL A 92 9.68 6.21 4.25
N LYS A 93 10.23 6.78 3.17
CA LYS A 93 9.88 8.14 2.70
C LYS A 93 8.45 8.15 2.18
N SER A 94 8.11 7.17 1.34
CA SER A 94 6.74 6.95 0.85
C SER A 94 5.72 6.86 2.00
N ALA A 95 5.93 5.94 2.95
CA ALA A 95 5.02 5.72 4.06
C ALA A 95 4.77 7.00 4.88
N ARG A 96 5.82 7.78 5.16
CA ARG A 96 5.69 9.03 5.91
C ARG A 96 4.89 10.08 5.16
N LEU A 97 5.17 10.28 3.87
CA LEU A 97 4.48 11.28 3.06
C LEU A 97 3.02 10.91 2.83
N LEU A 98 2.72 9.61 2.62
CA LEU A 98 1.35 9.11 2.49
C LEU A 98 0.59 9.14 3.83
N ASP A 99 1.24 8.85 4.95
CA ASP A 99 0.62 8.98 6.29
C ASP A 99 0.26 10.44 6.59
N ILE A 100 1.12 11.40 6.23
CA ILE A 100 0.78 12.83 6.29
C ILE A 100 -0.38 13.13 5.33
N PHE A 101 -0.29 12.68 4.07
CA PHE A 101 -1.30 12.95 3.05
C PHE A 101 -2.70 12.53 3.51
N THR A 102 -2.83 11.29 4.00
CA THR A 102 -4.10 10.70 4.45
C THR A 102 -4.69 11.38 5.68
N LYS A 103 -3.89 12.11 6.46
CA LYS A 103 -4.35 12.88 7.64
C LYS A 103 -4.82 14.28 7.31
N TYR A 104 -4.25 14.91 6.28
CA TYR A 104 -4.51 16.31 5.95
C TYR A 104 -5.40 16.49 4.71
N PHE A 105 -5.49 15.49 3.84
CA PHE A 105 -6.32 15.51 2.64
C PHE A 105 -7.35 14.37 2.68
N ASP A 106 -8.22 14.38 3.69
CA ASP A 106 -9.25 13.36 3.93
C ASP A 106 -10.41 13.39 2.92
N ASP A 107 -10.52 14.47 2.14
CA ASP A 107 -11.47 14.61 1.03
C ASP A 107 -10.81 14.48 -0.36
N SER A 108 -9.52 14.11 -0.43
CA SER A 108 -8.77 14.03 -1.68
C SER A 108 -9.30 12.97 -2.65
N LYS A 109 -9.28 13.28 -3.95
CA LYS A 109 -9.54 12.31 -5.02
C LYS A 109 -8.50 11.17 -5.06
N TYR A 110 -7.29 11.39 -4.54
CA TYR A 110 -6.22 10.40 -4.44
C TYR A 110 -6.25 9.60 -3.14
N LEU A 111 -7.13 9.91 -2.19
CA LEU A 111 -7.06 9.33 -0.85
C LEU A 111 -7.09 7.79 -0.85
N SER A 112 -7.97 7.18 -1.64
CA SER A 112 -8.04 5.71 -1.72
C SER A 112 -6.76 5.10 -2.29
N GLU A 113 -6.10 5.77 -3.24
CA GLU A 113 -4.81 5.35 -3.79
C GLU A 113 -3.67 5.57 -2.79
N ALA A 114 -3.68 6.71 -2.08
CA ALA A 114 -2.71 7.03 -1.05
C ALA A 114 -2.74 6.01 0.10
N LEU A 115 -3.94 5.63 0.56
CA LEU A 115 -4.12 4.56 1.54
C LEU A 115 -3.56 3.22 1.02
N TYR A 116 -3.80 2.90 -0.25
CA TYR A 116 -3.29 1.66 -0.84
C TYR A 116 -1.77 1.60 -0.83
N TYR A 117 -1.10 2.66 -1.32
CA TYR A 117 0.36 2.72 -1.34
C TYR A 117 0.98 2.87 0.06
N LEU A 118 0.26 3.46 1.01
CA LEU A 118 0.67 3.50 2.40
C LEU A 118 0.72 2.08 2.99
N GLY A 119 -0.33 1.30 2.77
CA GLY A 119 -0.37 -0.11 3.17
C GLY A 119 0.75 -0.93 2.51
N GLN A 120 1.00 -0.74 1.21
CA GLN A 120 2.08 -1.44 0.53
C GLN A 120 3.46 -1.03 1.05
N SER A 121 3.64 0.25 1.38
CA SER A 121 4.88 0.75 1.98
C SER A 121 5.14 0.06 3.32
N TYR A 122 4.11 -0.09 4.16
CA TYR A 122 4.23 -0.81 5.43
C TYR A 122 4.51 -2.30 5.25
N GLU A 123 3.86 -2.99 4.31
CA GLU A 123 4.20 -4.38 3.99
C GLU A 123 5.67 -4.52 3.58
N ALA A 124 6.17 -3.63 2.71
CA ALA A 124 7.54 -3.66 2.24
C ALA A 124 8.56 -3.39 3.37
N LEU A 125 8.21 -2.52 4.33
CA LEU A 125 9.04 -2.26 5.51
C LEU A 125 9.03 -3.43 6.49
N ALA A 126 7.92 -4.15 6.63
CA ALA A 126 7.84 -5.37 7.42
C ALA A 126 8.82 -6.43 6.89
N LEU A 127 8.81 -6.64 5.57
CA LEU A 127 9.70 -7.60 4.89
C LEU A 127 11.18 -7.24 5.03
N LYS A 128 11.52 -5.94 5.08
CA LYS A 128 12.91 -5.46 5.27
C LYS A 128 13.38 -5.49 6.73
N GLY A 129 12.54 -5.92 7.68
CA GLY A 129 12.87 -5.90 9.10
C GLY A 129 13.03 -4.49 9.68
N GLN A 130 12.41 -3.49 9.05
CA GLN A 130 12.46 -2.09 9.48
C GLN A 130 11.26 -1.71 10.36
N SER A 131 10.68 -2.70 11.06
CA SER A 131 9.45 -2.61 11.85
C SER A 131 9.57 -1.70 13.08
N ASP A 132 10.77 -1.52 13.63
CA ASP A 132 10.96 -0.85 14.92
C ASP A 132 10.65 0.65 14.90
N SER A 133 10.43 1.22 13.72
CA SER A 133 10.22 2.67 13.52
C SER A 133 8.76 3.06 13.26
N LEU A 134 7.83 2.11 13.12
CA LEU A 134 6.46 2.38 12.67
C LEU A 134 5.44 1.49 13.41
N PRO A 135 4.20 1.97 13.67
CA PRO A 135 3.16 1.17 14.33
C PRO A 135 2.51 0.14 13.37
N GLY A 136 1.84 -0.87 13.92
CA GLY A 136 1.00 -1.80 13.15
C GLY A 136 1.69 -3.05 12.62
N PHE A 137 2.83 -3.43 13.19
CA PHE A 137 3.55 -4.65 12.82
C PHE A 137 3.27 -5.79 13.79
N SER A 138 3.27 -7.00 13.28
CA SER A 138 3.17 -8.24 14.03
C SER A 138 4.26 -9.20 13.55
N PHE A 139 4.54 -10.24 14.32
CA PHE A 139 5.56 -11.22 13.98
C PHE A 139 4.97 -12.62 14.03
N ASN A 140 5.24 -13.42 13.01
CA ASN A 140 4.91 -14.84 13.02
C ASN A 140 6.17 -15.65 13.36
N ASP A 141 6.21 -16.17 14.58
CA ASP A 141 7.32 -16.97 15.10
C ASP A 141 7.56 -18.27 14.32
N LYS A 142 6.56 -18.81 13.63
CA LYS A 142 6.67 -20.11 12.93
C LYS A 142 7.41 -20.01 11.61
N ILE A 143 7.24 -18.89 10.90
CA ILE A 143 7.93 -18.61 9.64
C ILE A 143 9.01 -17.53 9.81
N GLU A 144 9.30 -17.13 11.05
CA GLU A 144 10.29 -16.12 11.43
C GLU A 144 10.17 -14.82 10.63
N GLN A 145 8.93 -14.36 10.41
CA GLN A 145 8.65 -13.24 9.51
C GLN A 145 7.80 -12.16 10.18
N ALA A 146 8.25 -10.90 10.08
CA ALA A 146 7.45 -9.74 10.41
C ALA A 146 6.44 -9.45 9.29
N TYR A 147 5.25 -8.99 9.67
CA TYR A 147 4.20 -8.61 8.72
C TYR A 147 3.42 -7.38 9.22
N TYR A 148 2.84 -6.65 8.28
CA TYR A 148 1.97 -5.52 8.56
C TYR A 148 0.55 -6.01 8.87
N ASN A 149 -0.13 -5.43 9.87
CA ASN A 149 -1.44 -5.88 10.36
C ASN A 149 -2.64 -5.44 9.48
N GLY A 150 -2.39 -4.64 8.45
CA GLY A 150 -3.38 -4.25 7.44
C GLY A 150 -4.33 -3.13 7.84
N ASP A 151 -4.11 -2.39 8.94
CA ASP A 151 -5.08 -1.40 9.43
C ASP A 151 -5.45 -0.32 8.39
N VAL A 152 -4.49 0.12 7.57
CA VAL A 152 -4.72 1.09 6.49
C VAL A 152 -5.57 0.47 5.36
N TYR A 153 -5.38 -0.81 5.04
CA TYR A 153 -6.23 -1.49 4.07
C TYR A 153 -7.66 -1.65 4.57
N LYS A 154 -7.86 -1.90 5.87
CA LYS A 154 -9.21 -1.93 6.48
C LYS A 154 -9.90 -0.58 6.33
N ILE A 155 -9.19 0.53 6.56
CA ILE A 155 -9.71 1.88 6.33
C ILE A 155 -10.13 2.04 4.87
N LEU A 156 -9.26 1.66 3.93
CA LEU A 156 -9.54 1.76 2.50
C LEU A 156 -10.81 0.99 2.09
N VAL A 157 -10.91 -0.29 2.44
CA VAL A 157 -12.05 -1.12 2.02
C VAL A 157 -13.37 -0.64 2.63
N ASN A 158 -13.32 -0.14 3.87
CA ASN A 158 -14.52 0.35 4.56
C ASN A 158 -14.97 1.72 4.08
N ALA A 159 -14.03 2.65 3.84
CA ALA A 159 -14.34 4.02 3.43
C ALA A 159 -14.55 4.15 1.92
N PHE A 160 -13.87 3.32 1.11
CA PHE A 160 -13.87 3.39 -0.35
C PHE A 160 -14.17 2.02 -1.00
N PRO A 161 -15.32 1.38 -0.69
CA PRO A 161 -15.61 0.02 -1.17
C PRO A 161 -15.70 -0.10 -2.69
N ASP A 162 -16.01 0.99 -3.39
CA ASP A 162 -16.14 1.06 -4.85
C ASP A 162 -14.85 1.55 -5.55
N SER A 163 -13.79 1.84 -4.80
CA SER A 163 -12.51 2.26 -5.38
C SER A 163 -11.87 1.13 -6.19
N PRO A 164 -11.15 1.43 -7.30
CA PRO A 164 -10.35 0.43 -8.01
C PRO A 164 -9.23 -0.19 -7.16
N PHE A 165 -8.95 0.37 -5.98
CA PHE A 165 -7.99 -0.17 -5.01
C PHE A 165 -8.63 -1.06 -3.93
N ALA A 166 -9.97 -1.13 -3.86
CA ALA A 166 -10.67 -1.88 -2.81
C ALA A 166 -10.47 -3.39 -2.93
N SER A 167 -10.61 -3.96 -4.12
CA SER A 167 -10.31 -5.39 -4.37
C SER A 167 -8.85 -5.69 -4.08
N LYS A 168 -7.94 -4.81 -4.50
CA LYS A 168 -6.50 -4.97 -4.24
C LYS A 168 -6.19 -4.95 -2.74
N ALA A 169 -6.82 -4.07 -1.98
CA ALA A 169 -6.63 -3.96 -0.54
C ALA A 169 -7.23 -5.15 0.21
N GLU A 170 -8.43 -5.62 -0.18
CA GLU A 170 -9.05 -6.81 0.42
C GLU A 170 -8.20 -8.05 0.19
N TYR A 171 -7.69 -8.22 -1.03
CA TYR A 171 -6.72 -9.27 -1.36
C TYR A 171 -5.51 -9.25 -0.41
N ARG A 172 -4.95 -8.06 -0.13
CA ARG A 172 -3.83 -7.92 0.83
C ARG A 172 -4.25 -8.27 2.25
N LEU A 173 -5.45 -7.91 2.69
CA LEU A 173 -5.97 -8.28 4.02
C LEU A 173 -6.07 -9.79 4.21
N ILE A 174 -6.54 -10.53 3.19
CA ILE A 174 -6.62 -12.00 3.25
C ILE A 174 -5.20 -12.60 3.32
N ASN A 175 -4.25 -12.06 2.56
CA ASN A 175 -2.86 -12.50 2.65
C ASN A 175 -2.21 -12.17 4.00
N ILE A 176 -2.53 -11.03 4.61
CA ILE A 176 -2.07 -10.68 5.96
C ILE A 176 -2.65 -11.65 6.98
N PHE A 177 -3.93 -12.02 6.86
CA PHE A 177 -4.52 -13.09 7.66
C PHE A 177 -3.74 -14.39 7.49
N ARG A 178 -3.49 -14.83 6.25
CA ARG A 178 -2.71 -16.03 5.97
C ARG A 178 -1.32 -15.97 6.59
N LEU A 179 -0.58 -14.86 6.42
CA LEU A 179 0.75 -14.68 6.99
C LEU A 179 0.75 -14.75 8.51
N GLY A 180 -0.29 -14.28 9.18
CA GLY A 180 -0.43 -14.40 10.65
C GLY A 180 -0.67 -15.84 11.12
N HIS A 181 -1.10 -16.74 10.23
CA HIS A 181 -1.52 -18.11 10.56
C HIS A 181 -0.71 -19.20 9.84
N LEU A 182 0.30 -18.83 9.03
CA LEU A 182 1.16 -19.82 8.37
C LEU A 182 2.24 -20.38 9.32
N PRO A 183 2.66 -21.64 9.14
CA PRO A 183 1.92 -22.67 8.41
C PRO A 183 0.58 -22.95 9.11
N TRP A 184 -0.46 -23.37 8.38
CA TRP A 184 -1.78 -23.62 8.98
C TRP A 184 -1.77 -24.75 10.04
N LEU A 185 -0.67 -25.51 10.18
CA LEU A 185 -0.48 -26.62 11.15
C LEU A 185 -1.64 -27.63 11.14
N ASP A 186 -2.11 -28.02 9.95
CA ASP A 186 -3.26 -28.89 9.74
C ASP A 186 -4.59 -28.36 10.35
N SER A 187 -4.69 -27.07 10.68
CA SER A 187 -5.90 -26.46 11.24
C SER A 187 -6.98 -26.27 10.17
N VAL A 188 -7.88 -27.25 10.09
CA VAL A 188 -9.08 -27.20 9.22
C VAL A 188 -9.89 -25.92 9.46
N GLU A 189 -10.05 -25.51 10.71
CA GLU A 189 -10.80 -24.30 11.07
C GLU A 189 -10.19 -23.02 10.46
N LEU A 190 -8.87 -22.85 10.56
CA LEU A 190 -8.20 -21.66 10.00
C LEU A 190 -8.29 -21.63 8.47
N ILE A 191 -8.16 -22.79 7.83
CA ILE A 191 -8.27 -22.89 6.36
C ILE A 191 -9.70 -22.61 5.91
N GLN A 192 -10.71 -23.05 6.66
CA GLN A 192 -12.12 -22.74 6.39
C GLN A 192 -12.44 -21.26 6.61
N GLN A 193 -11.87 -20.64 7.63
CA GLN A 193 -12.00 -19.19 7.86
C GLN A 193 -11.42 -18.42 6.67
N GLU A 194 -10.22 -18.77 6.21
CA GLU A 194 -9.62 -18.16 5.03
C GLU A 194 -10.45 -18.38 3.76
N LEU A 195 -10.96 -19.59 3.56
CA LEU A 195 -11.85 -19.91 2.43
C LEU A 195 -13.10 -19.03 2.44
N THR A 196 -13.68 -18.78 3.62
CA THR A 196 -14.84 -17.89 3.78
C THR A 196 -14.51 -16.46 3.36
N MET A 197 -13.32 -15.94 3.72
CA MET A 197 -12.87 -14.61 3.29
C MET A 197 -12.75 -14.55 1.76
N TRP A 198 -12.23 -15.60 1.12
CA TRP A 198 -12.16 -15.66 -0.35
C TRP A 198 -13.53 -15.82 -1.02
N ASP A 199 -14.48 -16.49 -0.38
CA ASP A 199 -15.88 -16.57 -0.84
C ASP A 199 -16.52 -15.19 -0.86
N GLU A 200 -16.37 -14.43 0.23
CA GLU A 200 -16.85 -13.05 0.34
C GLU A 200 -16.18 -12.14 -0.71
N PHE A 201 -14.85 -12.25 -0.85
CA PHE A 201 -14.09 -11.55 -1.87
C PHE A 201 -14.62 -11.82 -3.28
N CYS A 202 -14.77 -13.10 -3.64
CA CYS A 202 -15.23 -13.50 -4.97
C CYS A 202 -16.69 -13.11 -5.21
N SER A 203 -17.52 -13.05 -4.16
CA SER A 203 -18.89 -12.56 -4.28
C SER A 203 -18.92 -11.06 -4.58
N LYS A 204 -18.07 -10.28 -3.89
CA LYS A 204 -18.04 -8.81 -3.98
C LYS A 204 -17.34 -8.29 -5.25
N TYR A 205 -16.24 -8.90 -5.66
CA TYR A 205 -15.33 -8.36 -6.69
C TYR A 205 -15.32 -9.16 -8.00
N GLN A 206 -16.46 -9.68 -8.44
CA GLN A 206 -16.59 -10.53 -9.65
C GLN A 206 -16.07 -9.89 -10.95
N ASN A 207 -16.01 -8.56 -11.01
CA ASN A 207 -15.67 -7.80 -12.21
C ASN A 207 -14.29 -7.12 -12.13
N THR A 208 -13.44 -7.47 -11.15
CA THR A 208 -12.09 -6.88 -11.02
C THR A 208 -11.01 -7.83 -11.56
N ASP A 209 -9.83 -7.27 -11.84
CA ASP A 209 -8.67 -8.03 -12.34
C ASP A 209 -8.18 -9.08 -11.33
N GLU A 210 -8.47 -8.90 -10.04
CA GLU A 210 -8.14 -9.82 -8.96
C GLU A 210 -9.13 -11.00 -8.84
N TYR A 211 -10.24 -11.01 -9.58
CA TYR A 211 -11.23 -12.08 -9.47
C TYR A 211 -10.67 -13.47 -9.83
N PRO A 212 -9.95 -13.67 -10.95
CA PRO A 212 -9.35 -14.97 -11.28
C PRO A 212 -8.33 -15.44 -10.23
N LEU A 213 -7.63 -14.50 -9.59
CA LEU A 213 -6.73 -14.78 -8.46
C LEU A 213 -7.52 -15.28 -7.25
N GLY A 214 -8.60 -14.60 -6.86
CA GLY A 214 -9.47 -15.03 -5.77
C GLY A 214 -10.04 -16.44 -6.00
N LEU A 215 -10.50 -16.75 -7.23
CA LEU A 215 -10.91 -18.11 -7.59
C LEU A 215 -9.76 -19.11 -7.45
N SER A 216 -8.56 -18.75 -7.91
CA SER A 216 -7.38 -19.61 -7.80
C SER A 216 -7.06 -19.96 -6.35
N GLU A 217 -7.12 -18.98 -5.44
CA GLU A 217 -6.89 -19.18 -4.01
C GLU A 217 -7.99 -20.07 -3.37
N LYS A 218 -9.27 -19.85 -3.73
CA LYS A 218 -10.36 -20.75 -3.30
C LYS A 218 -10.15 -22.20 -3.72
N GLY A 219 -9.78 -22.42 -4.98
CA GLY A 219 -9.51 -23.76 -5.51
C GLY A 219 -8.35 -24.43 -4.76
N HIS A 220 -7.30 -23.66 -4.47
CA HIS A 220 -6.15 -24.13 -3.70
C HIS A 220 -6.55 -24.54 -2.27
N LEU A 221 -7.28 -23.70 -1.53
CA LEU A 221 -7.72 -24.02 -0.17
C LEU A 221 -8.66 -25.22 -0.12
N ASN A 222 -9.59 -25.35 -1.07
CA ASN A 222 -10.42 -26.54 -1.21
C ASN A 222 -9.59 -27.80 -1.41
N ARG A 223 -8.57 -27.74 -2.26
CA ARG A 223 -7.65 -28.87 -2.41
C ARG A 223 -6.92 -29.21 -1.11
N VAL A 224 -6.40 -28.20 -0.39
CA VAL A 224 -5.72 -28.40 0.89
C VAL A 224 -6.68 -29.07 1.90
N LEU A 225 -7.91 -28.59 2.00
CA LEU A 225 -8.94 -29.18 2.86
C LEU A 225 -9.21 -30.64 2.51
N PHE A 226 -9.32 -30.98 1.22
CA PHE A 226 -9.44 -32.37 0.78
C PHE A 226 -8.24 -33.21 1.24
N GLU A 227 -7.01 -32.73 1.12
CA GLU A 227 -5.81 -33.50 1.51
C GLU A 227 -5.68 -33.72 3.03
N ILE A 228 -6.21 -32.79 3.82
CA ILE A 228 -6.24 -32.90 5.28
C ILE A 228 -7.36 -33.85 5.73
N THR A 229 -8.59 -33.66 5.22
CA THR A 229 -9.82 -34.30 5.70
C THR A 229 -10.21 -35.58 4.97
N ASN A 230 -9.75 -35.75 3.72
CA ASN A 230 -10.24 -36.73 2.73
C ASN A 230 -11.71 -36.58 2.34
N GLU A 231 -12.35 -35.43 2.59
CA GLU A 231 -13.73 -35.18 2.19
C GLU A 231 -13.83 -34.86 0.69
N THR A 232 -14.56 -35.69 -0.06
CA THR A 232 -14.61 -35.59 -1.53
C THR A 232 -15.28 -34.33 -2.05
N ASN A 233 -16.16 -33.70 -1.26
CA ASN A 233 -16.81 -32.45 -1.64
C ASN A 233 -15.77 -31.35 -1.93
N TYR A 234 -14.75 -31.22 -1.08
CA TYR A 234 -13.68 -30.24 -1.28
C TYR A 234 -12.86 -30.52 -2.55
N LYS A 235 -12.65 -31.79 -2.89
CA LYS A 235 -12.00 -32.16 -4.17
C LYS A 235 -12.86 -31.77 -5.36
N GLU A 236 -14.16 -32.05 -5.31
CA GLU A 236 -15.11 -31.72 -6.38
C GLU A 236 -15.21 -30.20 -6.58
N GLU A 237 -15.30 -29.44 -5.49
CA GLU A 237 -15.31 -27.97 -5.53
C GLU A 237 -14.01 -27.40 -6.11
N ALA A 238 -12.84 -27.92 -5.71
CA ALA A 238 -11.56 -27.51 -6.28
C ALA A 238 -11.53 -27.74 -7.81
N ILE A 239 -11.97 -28.92 -8.27
CA ILE A 239 -12.02 -29.24 -9.72
C ILE A 239 -12.95 -28.28 -10.46
N VAL A 240 -14.14 -28.00 -9.93
CA VAL A 240 -15.10 -27.07 -10.53
C VAL A 240 -14.48 -25.68 -10.68
N ILE A 241 -13.85 -25.17 -9.63
CA ILE A 241 -13.23 -23.85 -9.61
C ILE A 241 -12.07 -23.77 -10.62
N PHE A 242 -11.15 -24.74 -10.60
CA PHE A 242 -10.02 -24.74 -11.53
C PHE A 242 -10.46 -24.89 -12.99
N THR A 243 -11.50 -25.69 -13.25
CA THR A 243 -12.10 -25.82 -14.60
C THR A 243 -12.75 -24.52 -15.06
N GLU A 244 -13.40 -23.80 -14.15
CA GLU A 244 -13.95 -22.48 -14.44
C GLU A 244 -12.84 -21.50 -14.86
N ILE A 245 -11.72 -21.48 -14.12
CA ILE A 245 -10.60 -20.58 -14.42
C ILE A 245 -10.00 -20.90 -15.80
N THR A 246 -9.74 -22.16 -16.11
CA THR A 246 -9.15 -22.57 -17.39
C THR A 246 -10.09 -22.33 -18.58
N THR A 247 -11.40 -22.35 -18.35
CA THR A 247 -12.42 -22.12 -19.39
C THR A 247 -12.67 -20.63 -19.62
N LYS A 248 -12.87 -19.86 -18.55
CA LYS A 248 -13.26 -18.44 -18.63
C LYS A 248 -12.07 -17.49 -18.74
N TYR A 249 -10.92 -17.86 -18.17
CA TYR A 249 -9.71 -17.02 -18.11
C TYR A 249 -8.47 -17.71 -18.69
N PRO A 250 -8.54 -18.32 -19.90
CA PRO A 250 -7.54 -19.25 -20.42
C PRO A 250 -6.13 -18.66 -20.60
N ASN A 251 -6.02 -17.34 -20.79
CA ASN A 251 -4.76 -16.65 -21.06
C ASN A 251 -4.15 -15.98 -19.82
N THR A 252 -4.47 -16.48 -18.63
CA THR A 252 -3.96 -15.94 -17.35
C THR A 252 -2.95 -16.88 -16.70
N VAL A 253 -2.09 -16.33 -15.83
CA VAL A 253 -1.20 -17.14 -14.98
C VAL A 253 -2.02 -18.09 -14.07
N HIS A 254 -3.23 -17.69 -13.68
CA HIS A 254 -4.13 -18.49 -12.86
C HIS A 254 -4.69 -19.70 -13.61
N ALA A 255 -4.92 -19.60 -14.93
CA ALA A 255 -5.28 -20.76 -15.74
C ALA A 255 -4.12 -21.76 -15.87
N ALA A 256 -2.89 -21.28 -16.05
CA ALA A 256 -1.70 -22.14 -16.05
C ALA A 256 -1.54 -22.87 -14.71
N TYR A 257 -1.68 -22.16 -13.59
CA TYR A 257 -1.66 -22.73 -12.24
C TYR A 257 -2.79 -23.74 -12.01
N SER A 258 -4.01 -23.42 -12.44
CA SER A 258 -5.19 -24.29 -12.35
C SER A 258 -5.01 -25.59 -13.13
N ASN A 259 -4.39 -25.54 -14.32
CA ASN A 259 -4.08 -26.74 -15.11
C ASN A 259 -3.13 -27.69 -14.38
N VAL A 260 -2.11 -27.15 -13.70
CA VAL A 260 -1.19 -27.95 -12.88
C VAL A 260 -1.96 -28.65 -11.76
N HIS A 261 -2.81 -27.92 -11.04
CA HIS A 261 -3.59 -28.50 -9.96
C HIS A 261 -4.61 -29.53 -10.41
N LEU A 262 -5.31 -29.32 -11.53
CA LEU A 262 -6.20 -30.33 -12.11
C LEU A 262 -5.44 -31.62 -12.43
N PHE A 263 -4.29 -31.51 -13.08
CA PHE A 263 -3.43 -32.64 -13.41
C PHE A 263 -2.95 -33.41 -12.16
N GLU A 264 -2.54 -32.69 -11.11
CA GLU A 264 -2.10 -33.30 -9.85
C GLU A 264 -3.25 -34.02 -9.13
N ILE A 265 -4.45 -33.41 -9.11
CA ILE A 265 -5.67 -34.00 -8.54
C ILE A 265 -6.08 -35.29 -9.28
N GLU A 266 -5.98 -35.31 -10.60
CA GLU A 266 -6.27 -36.49 -11.44
C GLU A 266 -5.32 -37.66 -11.14
N ARG A 267 -4.07 -37.36 -10.80
CA ARG A 267 -3.04 -38.35 -10.47
C ARG A 267 -3.00 -38.76 -9.00
N GLY A 268 -3.77 -38.09 -8.15
CA GLY A 268 -3.76 -38.31 -6.70
C GLY A 268 -2.46 -37.84 -6.05
N GLU A 269 -1.78 -36.85 -6.65
CA GLU A 269 -0.59 -36.22 -6.09
C GLU A 269 -1.00 -35.32 -4.92
N LYS A 270 -0.35 -35.50 -3.77
CA LYS A 270 -0.54 -34.62 -2.59
C LYS A 270 0.36 -33.40 -2.76
N ILE A 271 0.03 -32.25 -2.20
CA ILE A 271 0.92 -31.07 -2.18
C ILE A 271 1.11 -30.50 -0.78
N TYR A 272 0.18 -30.79 0.14
CA TYR A 272 0.19 -30.20 1.48
C TYR A 272 0.96 -31.04 2.51
N LYS A 273 0.93 -32.38 2.40
CA LYS A 273 1.53 -33.31 3.38
C LYS A 273 2.95 -33.78 3.03
N TYR A 274 3.82 -32.89 2.55
CA TYR A 274 5.23 -33.19 2.27
C TYR A 274 6.19 -32.48 3.22
#